data_AF-A0A6J4LCX2-F1
#
_entry.id   AF-A0A6J4LCX2-F1
#
_cell.length_a   1.000
_cell.length_b   1.000
_cell.length_c   1.000
_cell.angle_alpha   90.00
_cell.angle_beta   90.00
_cell.angle_gamma   90.00
#
_symmetry.space_group_name_H-M   'P 1'
#
loop_
_entity.id
_entity.type
_entity.pdbx_description
1 polymer ?
#
loop_
_entity_poly.entity_id
_entity_poly.type
_entity_poly.pdbx_seq_one_letter_code
_entity_poly.pdbx_strand_id
1 'polypeptide(L)'
;MRSENSRRTFSDWCRQKADLSPEAKRTVEMLLKRLGTTECDVANQKLSGFTALSLHNTEISDIKPLASLTNLTSLTLFNTEISDIKPLASLTNLTSLSLHNNQISDLKPLASLTNLTSLSLHNNQISD
;
A
#
# COMPACT_ATOMS: atom_id res chain seq x y z
N MET A 1 -12.91 -16.64 -1.61
CA MET A 1 -11.54 -17.07 -1.24
C MET A 1 -10.80 -15.87 -0.66
N ARG A 2 -10.55 -15.85 0.66
CA ARG A 2 -9.73 -14.77 1.26
C ARG A 2 -8.28 -15.02 0.88
N SER A 3 -7.66 -14.12 0.12
CA SER A 3 -6.24 -14.19 -0.25
C SER A 3 -5.38 -14.28 1.02
N GLU A 4 -4.44 -15.22 1.04
CA GLU A 4 -3.49 -15.49 2.14
C GLU A 4 -2.70 -14.25 2.58
N ASN A 5 -2.57 -13.24 1.70
CA ASN A 5 -1.91 -11.98 2.00
C ASN A 5 -2.67 -11.08 2.98
N SER A 6 -3.97 -11.30 3.20
CA SER A 6 -4.79 -10.46 4.11
C SER A 6 -4.52 -10.68 5.60
N ARG A 7 -3.86 -11.79 5.98
CA ARG A 7 -3.51 -12.07 7.40
C ARG A 7 -2.13 -11.56 7.78
N ARG A 8 -1.30 -11.17 6.80
CA ARG A 8 0.10 -10.85 7.00
C ARG A 8 0.26 -9.42 7.51
N THR A 9 0.85 -9.25 8.68
CA THR A 9 1.17 -7.93 9.25
C THR A 9 2.42 -7.34 8.60
N PHE A 10 2.69 -6.05 8.80
CA PHE A 10 3.94 -5.46 8.32
C PHE A 10 5.17 -6.13 8.95
N SER A 11 5.11 -6.53 10.22
CA SER A 11 6.25 -7.21 10.86
C SER A 11 6.54 -8.57 10.20
N ASP A 12 5.53 -9.28 9.71
CA ASP A 12 5.71 -10.52 8.94
C ASP A 12 6.37 -10.28 7.58
N TRP A 13 6.02 -9.19 6.89
CA TRP A 13 6.71 -8.76 5.66
C TRP A 13 8.18 -8.41 5.94
N CYS A 14 8.42 -7.67 7.02
CA CYS A 14 9.76 -7.22 7.40
C CYS A 14 10.69 -8.38 7.81
N ARG A 15 10.19 -9.37 8.57
CA ARG A 15 10.99 -10.52 9.02
C ARG A 15 11.43 -11.43 7.87
N GLN A 16 10.57 -11.62 6.88
CA GLN A 16 10.86 -12.48 5.72
C GLN A 16 11.33 -11.68 4.50
N LYS A 17 11.84 -10.46 4.70
CA LYS A 17 12.26 -9.57 3.60
C LYS A 17 13.31 -10.18 2.66
N ALA A 18 14.06 -11.19 3.12
CA ALA A 18 15.04 -11.91 2.32
C ALA A 18 14.39 -12.80 1.23
N ASP A 19 13.16 -13.24 1.45
CA ASP A 19 12.42 -14.16 0.58
C ASP A 19 11.40 -13.44 -0.32
N LEU A 20 11.34 -12.10 -0.23
CA LEU A 20 10.43 -11.28 -1.01
C LEU A 20 10.95 -11.05 -2.43
N SER A 21 10.04 -10.75 -3.35
CA SER A 21 10.44 -10.17 -4.64
C SER A 21 11.17 -8.83 -4.42
N PRO A 22 12.02 -8.40 -5.37
CA PRO A 22 12.73 -7.12 -5.28
C PRO A 22 11.80 -5.94 -5.01
N GLU A 23 10.62 -5.91 -5.61
CA GLU A 23 9.63 -4.83 -5.51
C GLU A 23 8.99 -4.79 -4.12
N ALA A 24 8.54 -5.94 -3.61
CA ALA A 24 7.97 -6.03 -2.27
C ALA A 24 9.01 -5.72 -1.19
N LYS A 25 10.25 -6.21 -1.38
CA LYS A 25 11.39 -5.89 -0.52
C LYS A 25 11.66 -4.39 -0.49
N ARG A 26 11.64 -3.71 -1.64
CA ARG A 26 11.84 -2.26 -1.74
C ARG A 26 10.80 -1.46 -0.96
N THR A 27 9.53 -1.86 -1.03
CA THR A 27 8.46 -1.23 -0.23
C THR A 27 8.73 -1.38 1.27
N VAL A 28 9.13 -2.57 1.73
CA VAL A 28 9.50 -2.81 3.13
C VAL A 28 10.69 -1.96 3.55
N GLU A 29 11.77 -1.95 2.77
CA GLU A 29 13.00 -1.21 3.06
C GLU A 29 12.77 0.29 3.09
N MET A 30 11.96 0.82 2.17
CA MET A 30 11.61 2.24 2.13
C MET A 30 10.81 2.62 3.39
N LEU A 31 9.85 1.79 3.83
CA LEU A 31 9.10 2.04 5.06
C LEU A 31 10.01 2.03 6.30
N LEU A 32 10.90 1.04 6.41
CA LEU A 32 11.90 0.96 7.48
C LEU A 32 12.80 2.20 7.51
N LYS A 33 13.30 2.61 6.33
CA LYS A 33 14.12 3.82 6.16
C LYS A 33 13.37 5.07 6.62
N ARG A 34 12.10 5.23 6.23
CA ARG A 34 11.28 6.38 6.63
C ARG A 34 11.01 6.42 8.14
N LEU A 35 10.86 5.27 8.77
CA LEU A 35 10.61 5.14 10.21
C LEU A 35 11.90 5.25 11.05
N GLY A 36 13.07 5.26 10.41
CA GLY A 36 14.38 5.30 11.06
C GLY A 36 14.65 4.07 11.92
N THR A 37 14.16 2.89 11.52
CA THR A 37 14.32 1.65 12.30
C THR A 37 14.47 0.43 11.41
N THR A 38 15.22 -0.55 11.89
CA THR A 38 15.34 -1.89 11.31
C THR A 38 14.52 -2.93 12.08
N GLU A 39 13.96 -2.55 13.22
CA GLU A 39 13.20 -3.44 14.11
C GLU A 39 11.77 -3.62 13.59
N CYS A 40 11.46 -4.83 13.12
CA CYS A 40 10.20 -5.13 12.44
C CYS A 40 8.96 -4.88 13.32
N ASP A 41 9.04 -5.19 14.61
CA ASP A 41 7.94 -4.98 15.55
C ASP A 41 7.72 -3.50 15.87
N VAL A 42 8.81 -2.75 16.06
CA VAL A 42 8.75 -1.29 16.24
C VAL A 42 8.15 -0.62 15.01
N ALA A 43 8.57 -1.04 13.82
CA ALA A 43 8.04 -0.51 12.57
C ALA A 43 6.54 -0.81 12.43
N ASN A 44 6.11 -2.04 12.71
CA ASN A 44 4.70 -2.44 12.67
C ASN A 44 3.87 -1.64 13.70
N GLN A 45 4.36 -1.48 14.92
CA GLN A 45 3.69 -0.69 15.95
C GLN A 45 3.48 0.77 15.49
N LYS A 46 4.54 1.41 14.97
CA LYS A 46 4.44 2.79 14.44
C LYS A 46 3.44 2.88 13.30
N LEU A 47 3.54 2.00 12.30
CA LEU A 47 2.66 2.00 11.12
C LEU A 47 1.20 1.71 11.48
N SER A 48 0.94 0.86 12.47
CA SER A 48 -0.42 0.57 12.94
C SER A 48 -1.12 1.80 13.53
N GLY A 49 -0.36 2.79 14.01
CA GLY A 49 -0.90 4.07 14.50
C GLY A 49 -1.08 5.14 13.42
N PHE A 50 -0.66 4.89 12.17
CA PHE A 50 -0.77 5.89 11.11
C PHE A 50 -2.20 5.95 10.57
N THR A 51 -2.72 7.16 10.45
CA THR A 51 -3.96 7.46 9.74
C THR A 51 -3.71 8.03 8.35
N ALA A 52 -2.48 8.48 8.07
CA ALA A 52 -2.07 9.02 6.78
C ALA A 52 -0.68 8.48 6.40
N LEU A 53 -0.54 8.04 5.14
CA LEU A 53 0.73 7.56 4.58
C LEU A 53 0.93 8.10 3.16
N SER A 54 2.15 8.53 2.87
CA SER A 54 2.48 9.14 1.56
C SER A 54 3.79 8.61 1.03
N LEU A 55 3.77 7.83 -0.04
CA LEU A 55 4.93 7.16 -0.64
C LEU A 55 5.12 7.53 -2.12
N HIS A 56 4.64 8.70 -2.52
CA HIS A 56 4.72 9.19 -3.89
C HIS A 56 6.15 9.47 -4.35
N ASN A 57 6.39 9.49 -5.67
CA ASN A 57 7.71 9.72 -6.25
C ASN A 57 8.78 8.76 -5.70
N THR A 58 8.40 7.50 -5.53
CA THR A 58 9.31 6.43 -5.13
C THR A 58 9.23 5.30 -6.15
N GLU A 59 10.25 4.47 -6.23
CA GLU A 59 10.29 3.32 -7.14
C GLU A 59 9.59 2.08 -6.52
N ILE A 60 8.42 2.26 -5.87
CA ILE A 60 7.67 1.15 -5.26
C ILE A 60 6.53 0.69 -6.17
N SER A 61 6.57 -0.55 -6.67
CA SER A 61 5.51 -1.09 -7.52
C SER A 61 4.67 -2.19 -6.86
N ASP A 62 5.22 -2.91 -5.86
CA ASP A 62 4.46 -3.89 -5.06
C ASP A 62 4.05 -3.31 -3.70
N ILE A 63 2.75 -3.06 -3.56
CA ILE A 63 2.13 -2.48 -2.36
C ILE A 63 1.48 -3.52 -1.42
N LYS A 64 1.69 -4.83 -1.63
CA LYS A 64 1.21 -5.87 -0.70
C LYS A 64 1.61 -5.63 0.77
N PRO A 65 2.81 -5.11 1.09
CA PRO A 65 3.17 -4.80 2.48
C PRO A 65 2.25 -3.77 3.17
N LEU A 66 1.46 -3.00 2.41
CA LEU A 66 0.55 -1.99 2.95
C LEU A 66 -0.81 -2.57 3.39
N ALA A 67 -1.16 -3.80 2.98
CA ALA A 67 -2.50 -4.35 3.13
C ALA A 67 -2.99 -4.46 4.60
N SER A 68 -2.07 -4.51 5.56
CA SER A 68 -2.40 -4.59 6.99
C SER A 68 -2.60 -3.23 7.67
N LEU A 69 -2.32 -2.12 6.98
CA LEU A 69 -2.40 -0.76 7.54
C LEU A 69 -3.83 -0.22 7.53
N THR A 70 -4.74 -0.99 8.10
CA THR A 70 -6.20 -0.78 8.01
C THR A 70 -6.72 0.47 8.71
N ASN A 71 -5.89 1.12 9.54
CA ASN A 71 -6.21 2.41 10.17
C ASN A 71 -6.01 3.62 9.26
N LEU A 72 -5.46 3.43 8.05
CA LEU A 72 -5.26 4.52 7.10
C LEU A 72 -6.60 5.10 6.63
N THR A 73 -6.69 6.42 6.70
CA THR A 73 -7.78 7.25 6.19
C THR A 73 -7.37 8.05 4.96
N SER A 74 -6.06 8.28 4.78
CA SER A 74 -5.48 8.96 3.62
C SER A 74 -4.25 8.21 3.11
N LEU A 75 -4.21 7.91 1.81
CA LEU A 75 -3.09 7.23 1.17
C LEU A 75 -2.69 7.89 -0.16
N THR A 76 -1.40 8.21 -0.28
CA THR A 76 -0.84 8.86 -1.47
C THR A 76 0.26 7.98 -2.08
N LEU A 77 0.05 7.52 -3.31
CA LEU A 77 0.89 6.57 -4.04
C LEU A 77 1.05 6.98 -5.52
N PHE A 78 1.14 8.28 -5.83
CA PHE A 78 1.30 8.72 -7.22
C PHE A 78 2.75 8.63 -7.70
N ASN A 79 2.94 8.41 -9.00
CA ASN A 79 4.26 8.31 -9.64
C ASN A 79 5.13 7.21 -9.01
N THR A 80 4.62 5.97 -9.04
CA THR A 80 5.28 4.80 -8.43
C THR A 80 5.25 3.53 -9.29
N GLU A 81 4.70 3.58 -10.52
CA GLU A 81 4.60 2.42 -11.43
C GLU A 81 3.72 1.25 -10.92
N ILE A 82 2.77 1.53 -10.02
CA ILE A 82 1.83 0.52 -9.51
C ILE A 82 0.87 0.09 -10.63
N SER A 83 0.66 -1.21 -10.78
CA SER A 83 -0.37 -1.78 -11.67
C SER A 83 -1.39 -2.64 -10.92
N ASP A 84 -0.97 -3.37 -9.88
CA ASP A 84 -1.85 -4.19 -9.04
C ASP A 84 -2.23 -3.46 -7.74
N ILE A 85 -3.50 -3.07 -7.64
CA ILE A 85 -4.09 -2.43 -6.46
C ILE A 85 -4.95 -3.35 -5.59
N LYS A 86 -4.93 -4.67 -5.81
CA LYS A 86 -5.61 -5.65 -4.94
C LYS A 86 -5.30 -5.48 -3.44
N PRO A 87 -4.06 -5.15 -3.03
CA PRO A 87 -3.75 -4.94 -1.61
C PRO A 87 -4.53 -3.81 -0.94
N LEU A 88 -5.07 -2.85 -1.71
CA LEU A 88 -5.83 -1.73 -1.16
C LEU A 88 -7.22 -2.15 -0.68
N ALA A 89 -7.77 -3.28 -1.15
CA ALA A 89 -9.14 -3.68 -0.87
C ALA A 89 -9.44 -3.90 0.63
N SER A 90 -8.43 -4.10 1.47
CA SER A 90 -8.55 -4.21 2.93
C SER A 90 -8.56 -2.86 3.65
N LEU A 91 -8.15 -1.77 3.01
CA LEU A 91 -8.01 -0.44 3.60
C LEU A 91 -9.34 0.33 3.62
N THR A 92 -10.38 -0.32 4.13
CA THR A 92 -11.79 0.14 4.04
C THR A 92 -12.08 1.45 4.79
N ASN A 93 -11.15 1.92 5.63
CA ASN A 93 -11.24 3.23 6.31
C ASN A 93 -10.74 4.40 5.45
N LEU A 94 -10.21 4.16 4.25
CA LEU A 94 -9.74 5.22 3.36
C LEU A 94 -10.89 6.15 2.97
N THR A 95 -10.65 7.45 3.14
CA THR A 95 -11.51 8.55 2.70
C THR A 95 -10.87 9.33 1.55
N SER A 96 -9.54 9.32 1.47
CA SER A 96 -8.76 9.97 0.42
C SER A 96 -7.71 9.02 -0.15
N LEU A 97 -7.70 8.84 -1.48
CA LEU A 97 -6.76 7.98 -2.19
C LEU A 97 -6.24 8.64 -3.46
N SER A 98 -4.92 8.79 -3.55
CA SER A 98 -4.25 9.36 -4.73
C SER A 98 -3.35 8.32 -5.39
N LEU A 99 -3.72 7.92 -6.59
CA LEU A 99 -3.10 6.85 -7.40
C LEU A 99 -2.76 7.32 -8.82
N HIS A 100 -2.82 8.62 -9.10
CA HIS A 100 -2.51 9.18 -10.42
C HIS A 100 -1.06 8.92 -10.84
N ASN A 101 -0.75 8.98 -12.14
CA ASN A 101 0.57 8.67 -12.70
C ASN A 101 1.07 7.26 -12.29
N ASN A 102 0.27 6.23 -12.59
CA ASN A 102 0.60 4.82 -12.38
C ASN A 102 0.20 4.01 -13.62
N GLN A 103 0.18 2.68 -13.52
CA GLN A 103 -0.10 1.75 -14.61
C GLN A 103 -1.36 0.90 -14.33
N ILE A 104 -2.33 1.46 -13.61
CA ILE A 104 -3.52 0.74 -13.16
C ILE A 104 -4.54 0.63 -14.31
N SER A 105 -5.07 -0.56 -14.53
CA SER A 105 -6.16 -0.81 -15.49
C SER A 105 -7.39 -1.45 -14.85
N ASP A 106 -7.22 -2.24 -13.77
CA ASP A 106 -8.32 -2.88 -13.04
C ASP A 106 -8.64 -2.11 -11.74
N LEU A 107 -9.82 -1.48 -11.71
CA LEU A 107 -10.32 -0.74 -10.55
C LEU A 107 -11.20 -1.58 -9.61
N LYS A 108 -11.49 -2.85 -9.93
CA LYS A 108 -12.34 -3.71 -9.09
C LYS A 108 -11.92 -3.75 -7.61
N PRO A 109 -10.62 -3.73 -7.25
CA PRO A 109 -10.21 -3.70 -5.85
C PRO A 109 -10.70 -2.50 -5.04
N LEU A 110 -11.06 -1.38 -5.70
CA LEU A 110 -11.56 -0.19 -5.01
C LEU A 110 -13.03 -0.31 -4.59
N ALA A 111 -13.76 -1.31 -5.08
CA ALA A 111 -15.19 -1.47 -4.81
C ALA A 111 -15.51 -1.69 -3.32
N SER A 112 -14.56 -2.18 -2.52
CA SER A 112 -14.72 -2.34 -1.06
C SER A 112 -14.49 -1.05 -0.27
N LEU A 113 -13.91 -0.01 -0.89
CA LEU A 113 -13.53 1.24 -0.25
C LEU A 113 -14.71 2.22 -0.16
N THR A 114 -15.78 1.77 0.50
CA THR A 114 -17.07 2.45 0.60
C THR A 114 -17.03 3.81 1.31
N ASN A 115 -15.96 4.09 2.07
CA ASN A 115 -15.76 5.38 2.74
C ASN A 115 -14.99 6.40 1.89
N LEU A 116 -14.55 6.06 0.67
CA LEU A 116 -13.81 7.00 -0.18
C LEU A 116 -14.69 8.17 -0.61
N THR A 117 -14.24 9.38 -0.29
CA THR A 117 -14.85 10.64 -0.72
C THR A 117 -13.97 11.41 -1.70
N SER A 118 -12.68 11.07 -1.80
CA SER A 118 -11.72 11.68 -2.71
C SER A 118 -10.86 10.61 -3.37
N LEU A 119 -10.84 10.58 -4.71
CA LEU A 119 -10.10 9.61 -5.50
C LEU A 119 -9.46 10.29 -6.71
N SER A 120 -8.13 10.16 -6.86
CA SER A 120 -7.39 10.65 -8.02
C SER A 120 -6.75 9.49 -8.78
N LEU A 121 -7.17 9.29 -10.02
CA LEU A 121 -6.77 8.17 -10.88
C LEU A 121 -6.28 8.60 -12.27
N HIS A 122 -6.18 9.90 -12.55
CA HIS A 122 -5.73 10.39 -13.86
C HIS A 122 -4.32 9.86 -14.21
N ASN A 123 -4.01 9.77 -15.51
CA ASN A 123 -2.75 9.19 -16.00
C ASN A 123 -2.52 7.75 -15.48
N ASN A 124 -3.52 6.90 -15.71
CA ASN A 124 -3.47 5.45 -15.57
C ASN A 124 -3.94 4.79 -16.89
N GLN A 125 -3.96 3.46 -16.95
CA GLN A 125 -4.35 2.67 -18.13
C GLN A 125 -5.81 2.22 -18.03
N ILE A 126 -6.69 3.11 -17.55
CA ILE A 126 -8.12 2.83 -17.35
C ILE A 126 -8.84 3.00 -18.68
N SER A 127 -9.57 1.98 -19.10
CA SER A 127 -10.48 1.99 -20.25
C SER A 127 -11.92 1.80 -19.79
N ASP A 128 -12.88 2.28 -20.60
CA ASP A 128 -14.31 1.99 -20.47
C ASP A 128 -14.61 0.50 -20.73
#